data_AF-J9DRF2-F1
#
_entry.id   AF-J9DRF2-F1
#
_cell.length_a   1.000
_cell.length_b   1.000
_cell.length_c   1.000
_cell.angle_alpha   90.00
_cell.angle_beta   90.00
_cell.angle_gamma   90.00
#
_symmetry.space_group_name_H-M   'P 1'
#
loop_
_entity.id
_entity.type
_entity.pdbx_description
1 polymer ?
#
loop_
_entity_poly.entity_id
_entity_poly.type
_entity_poly.pdbx_seq_one_letter_code
_entity_poly.pdbx_strand_id
1 'polypeptide(L)'
;MCAVNYRAYTAAFILWLAAEEMQKEAQITGAQGKRQSADAILNSIIYPIGSRPDDSPLFMLCMNDTCSFTWTGDEHINQDIFECRTCGLVGTLCCCTECAYTCHRNHECRLKRTSPTAYCDCWEKCSCRALVAGNTPRREKLISVLLNSTDLIHRTNSRYFF
;
A
#
# COMPACT_ATOMS: atom_id res chain seq x y z
N MET A 1 2.54 5.88 -5.29
CA MET A 1 1.12 6.29 -5.52
C MET A 1 0.36 6.48 -4.20
N CYS A 2 0.26 7.71 -3.69
CA CYS A 2 -0.42 8.02 -2.42
C CYS A 2 -1.88 7.55 -2.36
N ALA A 3 -2.63 7.68 -3.47
CA ALA A 3 -4.05 7.28 -3.53
C ALA A 3 -4.30 5.79 -3.22
N VAL A 4 -3.34 4.91 -3.54
CA VAL A 4 -3.44 3.47 -3.20
C VAL A 4 -3.37 3.27 -1.69
N ASN A 5 -2.51 4.01 -0.99
CA ASN A 5 -2.36 3.92 0.48
C ASN A 5 -3.63 4.38 1.22
N TYR A 6 -4.39 5.29 0.62
CA TYR A 6 -5.68 5.75 1.13
C TYR A 6 -6.87 4.96 0.59
N ARG A 7 -6.63 3.87 -0.15
CA ARG A 7 -7.68 3.02 -0.75
C ARG A 7 -8.63 3.80 -1.67
N ALA A 8 -8.16 4.94 -2.18
CA ALA A 8 -8.86 5.79 -3.13
C ALA A 8 -8.64 5.26 -4.57
N TYR A 9 -9.06 4.02 -4.82
CA TYR A 9 -8.71 3.31 -6.05
C TYR A 9 -9.24 3.97 -7.33
N THR A 10 -10.39 4.63 -7.28
CA THR A 10 -10.88 5.42 -8.42
C THR A 10 -9.91 6.55 -8.76
N ALA A 11 -9.43 7.28 -7.74
CA ALA A 11 -8.46 8.34 -7.95
C ALA A 11 -7.10 7.78 -8.43
N ALA A 12 -6.63 6.69 -7.83
CA ALA A 12 -5.41 6.01 -8.28
C ALA A 12 -5.51 5.56 -9.75
N PHE A 13 -6.69 5.09 -10.20
CA PHE A 13 -6.92 4.71 -11.59
C PHE A 13 -6.91 5.91 -12.55
N ILE A 14 -7.51 7.04 -12.15
CA ILE A 14 -7.45 8.27 -12.96
C ILE A 14 -6.00 8.77 -13.08
N LEU A 15 -5.24 8.74 -11.97
CA LEU A 15 -3.82 9.09 -11.98
C LEU A 15 -3.00 8.17 -12.90
N TRP A 16 -3.32 6.86 -12.91
CA TRP A 16 -2.70 5.92 -13.84
C TRP A 16 -3.00 6.28 -15.30
N LEU A 17 -4.26 6.55 -15.65
CA LEU A 17 -4.64 6.91 -17.03
C LEU A 17 -3.90 8.17 -17.50
N ALA A 18 -3.79 9.18 -16.63
CA ALA A 18 -3.01 10.38 -16.93
C ALA A 18 -1.53 10.06 -17.13
N ALA A 19 -0.94 9.19 -16.31
CA ALA A 19 0.45 8.76 -16.45
C ALA A 19 0.71 8.03 -17.77
N GLU A 20 -0.21 7.15 -18.15
CA GLU A 20 -0.14 6.41 -19.40
C GLU A 20 -0.24 7.34 -20.62
N GLU A 21 -1.10 8.35 -20.57
CA GLU A 21 -1.20 9.36 -21.63
C GLU A 21 0.10 10.17 -21.77
N MET A 22 0.64 10.67 -20.66
CA MET A 22 1.91 11.39 -20.65
C MET A 22 3.07 10.52 -21.19
N GLN A 23 3.06 9.22 -20.91
CA GLN A 23 4.04 8.27 -21.44
C GLN A 23 3.93 8.15 -22.97
N LYS A 24 2.71 8.05 -23.52
CA LYS A 24 2.46 7.98 -24.97
C LYS A 24 2.89 9.27 -25.68
N GLU A 25 2.53 10.44 -25.14
CA GLU A 25 2.94 11.73 -25.67
C GLU A 25 4.47 11.89 -25.68
N ALA A 26 5.16 11.43 -24.63
CA ALA A 26 6.61 11.45 -24.54
C ALA A 26 7.29 10.52 -25.55
N GLN A 27 6.69 9.36 -25.86
CA GLN A 27 7.18 8.46 -26.90
C GLN A 27 7.08 9.11 -28.30
N ILE A 28 5.98 9.82 -28.57
CA ILE A 28 5.76 10.52 -29.85
C ILE A 28 6.75 11.69 -30.01
N THR A 29 6.97 12.48 -28.95
CA THR A 29 7.85 13.66 -28.99
C THR A 29 9.34 13.35 -28.81
N GLY A 30 9.69 12.16 -28.32
CA GLY A 30 11.06 11.71 -28.03
C GLY A 30 11.96 11.45 -29.25
N ALA A 31 11.43 11.53 -30.47
CA ALA A 31 12.22 11.37 -31.70
C ALA A 31 13.17 12.57 -32.00
N GLN A 32 13.16 13.64 -31.19
CA GLN A 32 13.90 14.89 -31.46
C GLN A 32 14.94 15.29 -30.39
N GLY A 33 15.58 14.31 -29.74
CA GLY A 33 16.83 14.53 -29.02
C GLY A 33 16.70 15.11 -27.60
N LYS A 34 17.07 14.29 -26.60
CA LYS A 34 17.20 14.60 -25.16
C LYS A 34 15.90 15.02 -24.44
N ARG A 35 15.05 14.05 -24.10
CA ARG A 35 14.09 14.14 -22.99
C ARG A 35 14.07 12.79 -22.24
N GLN A 36 13.80 12.81 -20.94
CA GLN A 36 13.74 11.62 -20.08
C GLN A 36 12.98 10.47 -20.77
N SER A 37 13.44 9.22 -20.62
CA SER A 37 12.74 8.07 -21.22
C SER A 37 11.29 8.03 -20.75
N ALA A 38 10.38 7.56 -21.60
CA ALA A 38 8.97 7.43 -21.25
C ALA A 38 8.77 6.64 -19.93
N ASP A 39 9.65 5.66 -19.70
CA ASP A 39 9.71 4.90 -18.44
C ASP A 39 10.11 5.74 -17.23
N ALA A 40 10.98 6.74 -17.39
CA ALA A 40 11.35 7.65 -16.30
C ALA A 40 10.17 8.54 -15.89
N ILE A 41 9.34 8.99 -16.84
CA ILE A 41 8.11 9.74 -16.56
C ILE A 41 7.14 8.87 -15.76
N LEU A 42 6.84 7.66 -16.26
CA LEU A 42 5.96 6.72 -15.57
C LEU A 42 6.49 6.38 -14.17
N ASN A 43 7.79 6.12 -14.04
CA ASN A 43 8.44 5.87 -12.76
C ASN A 43 8.31 7.04 -11.79
N SER A 44 8.44 8.28 -12.26
CA SER A 44 8.28 9.48 -11.40
C SER A 44 6.85 9.65 -10.88
N ILE A 45 5.84 9.16 -11.60
CA ILE A 45 4.44 9.22 -11.18
C ILE A 45 4.12 8.09 -10.20
N ILE A 46 4.63 6.89 -10.49
CA ILE A 46 4.46 5.72 -9.61
C ILE A 46 5.20 5.92 -8.28
N TYR A 47 6.45 6.37 -8.36
CA TYR A 47 7.38 6.65 -7.25
C TYR A 47 7.78 8.14 -7.27
N PRO A 48 6.91 9.05 -6.79
CA PRO A 48 7.27 10.47 -6.65
C PRO A 48 8.42 10.68 -5.67
N ILE A 49 9.01 11.88 -5.70
CA ILE A 49 10.08 12.28 -4.77
C ILE A 49 9.65 12.00 -3.33
N GLY A 50 10.51 11.30 -2.57
CA GLY A 50 10.23 10.87 -1.20
C GLY A 50 9.59 9.49 -1.08
N SER A 51 9.34 8.79 -2.19
CA SER A 51 8.94 7.38 -2.16
C SER A 51 10.03 6.52 -1.53
N ARG A 52 9.61 5.58 -0.70
CA ARG A 52 10.49 4.62 -0.04
C ARG A 52 10.61 3.36 -0.89
N PRO A 53 11.67 2.54 -0.69
CA PRO A 53 11.83 1.28 -1.40
C PRO A 53 10.68 0.29 -1.22
N ASP A 54 9.89 0.43 -0.14
CA ASP A 54 8.74 -0.40 0.22
C ASP A 54 7.38 0.15 -0.26
N ASP A 55 7.36 1.25 -1.02
CA ASP A 55 6.14 1.89 -1.52
C ASP A 55 5.66 1.31 -2.88
N SER A 56 5.96 0.03 -3.16
CA SER A 56 5.49 -0.62 -4.39
C SER A 56 3.97 -0.62 -4.45
N PRO A 57 3.33 0.09 -5.41
CA PRO A 57 1.88 0.18 -5.46
C PRO A 57 1.24 -1.18 -5.76
N LEU A 58 1.95 -2.07 -6.46
CA LEU A 58 1.47 -3.42 -6.74
C LEU A 58 1.40 -4.24 -5.44
N PHE A 59 2.47 -4.21 -4.64
CA PHE A 59 2.47 -4.83 -3.31
C PHE A 59 1.37 -4.24 -2.41
N MET A 60 1.23 -2.91 -2.40
CA MET A 60 0.18 -2.24 -1.64
C MET A 60 -1.21 -2.67 -2.04
N LEU A 61 -1.49 -2.75 -3.35
CA LEU A 61 -2.79 -3.20 -3.83
C LEU A 61 -3.07 -4.63 -3.42
N CYS A 62 -2.07 -5.52 -3.40
CA CYS A 62 -2.23 -6.89 -2.92
C CYS A 62 -2.50 -6.93 -1.39
N MET A 63 -1.75 -6.15 -0.62
CA MET A 63 -1.82 -6.08 0.86
C MET A 63 -2.88 -5.13 1.40
N ASN A 64 -3.74 -4.55 0.57
CA ASN A 64 -4.82 -3.67 1.03
C ASN A 64 -6.08 -4.48 1.35
N ASP A 65 -6.01 -5.44 2.26
CA ASP A 65 -7.19 -6.16 2.73
C ASP A 65 -7.88 -5.42 3.89
N THR A 66 -9.07 -5.84 4.29
CA THR A 66 -9.79 -5.24 5.41
C THR A 66 -9.16 -5.62 6.76
N CYS A 67 -9.17 -4.66 7.71
CA CYS A 67 -8.75 -4.90 9.09
C CYS A 67 -9.50 -6.11 9.65
N SER A 68 -8.81 -7.02 10.34
CA SER A 68 -9.43 -8.20 10.96
C SER A 68 -10.69 -7.89 11.78
N PHE A 69 -10.68 -6.73 12.47
CA PHE A 69 -11.80 -6.26 13.29
C PHE A 69 -13.12 -6.15 12.52
N THR A 70 -13.10 -5.94 11.19
CA THR A 70 -14.33 -5.84 10.40
C THR A 70 -15.13 -7.14 10.36
N TRP A 71 -14.47 -8.29 10.59
CA TRP A 71 -15.11 -9.60 10.56
C TRP A 71 -15.03 -10.36 11.89
N THR A 72 -14.12 -9.99 12.81
CA THR A 72 -14.06 -10.56 14.17
C THR A 72 -14.77 -9.73 15.23
N GLY A 73 -14.91 -8.42 15.03
CA GLY A 73 -15.20 -7.50 16.14
C GLY A 73 -14.15 -7.65 17.25
N ASP A 74 -14.62 -7.71 18.50
CA ASP A 74 -13.83 -7.89 19.72
C ASP A 74 -13.56 -9.38 20.08
N GLU A 75 -13.91 -10.30 19.20
CA GLU A 75 -13.56 -11.72 19.36
C GLU A 75 -12.04 -11.93 19.17
N HIS A 76 -11.40 -12.57 20.15
CA HIS A 76 -9.98 -12.88 20.08
C HIS A 76 -9.75 -14.09 19.16
N ILE A 77 -8.98 -13.89 18.10
CA ILE A 77 -8.63 -14.93 17.12
C ILE A 77 -7.13 -15.17 17.08
N ASN A 78 -6.71 -16.32 16.57
CA ASN A 78 -5.31 -16.59 16.28
C ASN A 78 -4.88 -15.85 15.00
N GLN A 79 -4.07 -14.81 15.16
CA GLN A 79 -3.54 -13.99 14.08
C GLN A 79 -2.21 -13.34 14.49
N ASP A 80 -1.39 -12.99 13.51
CA ASP A 80 -0.21 -12.15 13.76
C ASP A 80 -0.66 -10.76 14.23
N ILE A 81 -0.06 -10.31 15.34
CA ILE A 81 -0.33 -9.00 15.92
C ILE A 81 0.94 -8.19 16.14
N PHE A 82 0.81 -6.88 16.03
CA PHE A 82 1.93 -5.95 16.05
C PHE A 82 1.72 -4.91 17.14
N GLU A 83 2.80 -4.57 17.85
CA GLU A 83 2.86 -3.32 18.62
C GLU A 83 3.34 -2.19 17.72
N CYS A 84 2.82 -0.98 17.91
CA CYS A 84 3.28 0.22 17.22
C CYS A 84 3.71 1.27 18.24
N ARG A 85 5.03 1.45 18.40
CA ARG A 85 5.59 2.38 19.40
C ARG A 85 5.36 3.83 19.02
N THR A 86 5.39 4.14 17.73
CA THR A 86 5.11 5.49 17.21
C THR A 86 3.69 5.96 17.56
N CYS A 87 2.69 5.06 17.53
CA CYS A 87 1.29 5.40 17.84
C CYS A 87 0.88 5.09 19.28
N GLY A 88 1.73 4.43 20.06
CA GLY A 88 1.38 3.97 21.41
C GLY A 88 0.41 2.77 21.45
N LEU A 89 0.36 1.94 20.40
CA LEU A 89 -0.28 0.61 20.45
C LEU A 89 0.70 -0.38 21.08
N VAL A 90 0.85 -0.30 22.40
CA VAL A 90 1.82 -1.08 23.19
C VAL A 90 1.11 -1.73 24.39
N GLY A 91 1.81 -2.62 25.10
CA GLY A 91 1.25 -3.27 26.30
C GLY A 91 0.17 -4.27 25.94
N THR A 92 -1.09 -4.03 26.32
CA THR A 92 -2.23 -4.89 25.95
C THR A 92 -2.76 -4.59 24.55
N LEU A 93 -2.51 -3.40 24.00
CA LEU A 93 -3.00 -2.99 22.69
C LEU A 93 -2.15 -3.59 21.56
N CYS A 94 -2.79 -3.87 20.43
CA CYS A 94 -2.11 -4.34 19.22
C CYS A 94 -2.87 -3.97 17.94
N CYS A 95 -2.24 -4.16 16.79
CA CYS A 95 -2.92 -4.11 15.50
C CYS A 95 -2.64 -5.36 14.68
N CYS A 96 -3.58 -5.73 13.81
CA CYS A 96 -3.41 -6.83 12.86
C CYS A 96 -2.43 -6.47 11.73
N THR A 97 -2.00 -7.49 10.98
CA THR A 97 -1.12 -7.36 9.80
C THR A 97 -1.56 -6.25 8.85
N GLU A 98 -2.85 -6.21 8.48
CA GLU A 98 -3.39 -5.21 7.56
C GLU A 98 -3.23 -3.78 8.07
N CYS A 99 -3.44 -3.57 9.37
CA CYS A 99 -3.27 -2.27 10.00
C CYS A 99 -1.79 -1.89 10.14
N ALA A 100 -0.89 -2.84 10.38
CA ALA A 100 0.55 -2.60 10.40
C ALA A 100 1.03 -2.07 9.03
N TYR A 101 0.54 -2.64 7.92
CA TYR A 101 0.91 -2.22 6.56
C TYR A 101 0.08 -1.06 5.99
N THR A 102 -1.08 -0.75 6.57
CA THR A 102 -1.95 0.35 6.10
C THR A 102 -1.89 1.55 7.03
N CYS A 103 -2.28 1.40 8.30
CA CYS A 103 -2.48 2.49 9.25
C CYS A 103 -1.17 2.91 9.94
N HIS A 104 -0.32 1.94 10.22
CA HIS A 104 0.96 2.13 10.90
C HIS A 104 2.15 1.90 9.97
N ARG A 105 1.92 2.03 8.67
CA ARG A 105 2.96 1.97 7.65
C ARG A 105 4.05 2.98 7.99
N ASN A 106 5.31 2.55 7.85
CA ASN A 106 6.50 3.36 8.12
C ASN A 106 6.65 3.82 9.59
N HIS A 107 5.90 3.23 10.52
CA HIS A 107 6.11 3.43 11.96
C HIS A 107 7.03 2.36 12.55
N GLU A 108 7.44 2.55 13.81
CA GLU A 108 8.14 1.50 14.55
C GLU A 108 7.13 0.42 15.00
N CYS A 109 6.79 -0.46 14.06
CA CYS A 109 5.95 -1.63 14.27
C CYS A 109 6.79 -2.89 14.49
N ARG A 110 6.44 -3.70 15.49
CA ARG A 110 7.12 -4.96 15.80
C ARG A 110 6.10 -6.06 16.03
N LEU A 111 6.35 -7.24 15.47
CA LEU A 111 5.53 -8.43 15.72
C LEU A 111 5.61 -8.81 17.20
N LYS A 112 4.46 -8.98 17.86
CA LYS A 112 4.37 -9.51 19.21
C LYS A 112 4.44 -11.03 19.16
N ARG A 113 5.43 -11.60 19.86
CA ARG A 113 5.61 -13.07 19.96
C ARG A 113 4.84 -13.69 21.14
N THR A 114 4.16 -12.87 21.92
CA THR A 114 3.37 -13.25 23.09
C THR A 114 1.90 -12.98 22.80
N SER A 115 1.00 -13.76 23.40
CA SER A 115 -0.47 -13.74 23.19
C SER A 115 -0.89 -14.32 21.83
N PRO A 116 -1.21 -15.62 21.76
CA PRO A 116 -1.53 -16.29 20.51
C PRO A 116 -2.92 -15.90 19.97
N THR A 117 -3.74 -15.20 20.75
CA THR A 117 -5.05 -14.72 20.31
C THR A 117 -5.28 -13.26 20.70
N ALA A 118 -5.82 -12.48 19.77
CA ALA A 118 -6.22 -11.08 19.99
C ALA A 118 -7.16 -10.59 18.86
N TYR A 119 -7.86 -9.49 19.11
CA TYR A 119 -8.48 -8.67 18.05
C TYR A 119 -7.64 -7.41 17.79
N CYS A 120 -7.98 -6.63 16.76
CA CYS A 120 -7.21 -5.44 16.38
C CYS A 120 -7.71 -4.16 17.08
N ASP A 121 -6.82 -3.47 17.80
CA ASP A 121 -7.08 -2.21 18.52
C ASP A 121 -6.69 -0.96 17.72
N CYS A 122 -6.45 -1.07 16.41
CA CYS A 122 -6.00 0.05 15.58
C CYS A 122 -6.86 1.32 15.75
N TRP A 123 -8.17 1.13 15.90
CA TRP A 123 -9.15 2.20 16.06
C TRP A 123 -9.00 2.99 17.38
N GLU A 124 -8.39 2.41 18.42
CA GLU A 124 -8.16 3.07 19.72
C GLU A 124 -7.13 4.20 19.65
N LYS A 125 -6.22 4.14 18.67
CA LYS A 125 -5.14 5.13 18.51
C LYS A 125 -5.23 5.95 17.23
N CYS A 126 -5.95 5.48 16.22
CA CYS A 126 -6.07 6.20 14.94
C CYS A 126 -7.37 5.88 14.21
N SER A 127 -7.77 6.74 13.27
CA SER A 127 -8.87 6.45 12.36
C SER A 127 -8.47 5.34 11.40
N CYS A 128 -8.83 4.10 11.73
CA CYS A 128 -8.40 2.91 11.00
C CYS A 128 -8.87 2.94 9.54
N ARG A 129 -7.93 3.18 8.62
CA ARG A 129 -8.18 3.21 7.17
C ARG A 129 -8.52 1.85 6.58
N ALA A 130 -8.10 0.77 7.23
CA ALA A 130 -8.33 -0.60 6.77
C ALA A 130 -9.73 -1.13 7.13
N LEU A 131 -10.57 -0.39 7.85
CA LEU A 131 -11.97 -0.78 8.09
C LEU A 131 -12.80 -0.81 6.80
N VAL A 132 -12.39 -0.05 5.78
CA VAL A 132 -13.11 0.05 4.52
C VAL A 132 -12.26 -0.58 3.41
N ALA A 133 -12.86 -1.50 2.66
CA ALA A 133 -12.18 -2.17 1.54
C ALA A 133 -11.81 -1.19 0.41
N GLY A 134 -12.65 -0.17 0.19
CA GLY A 134 -12.59 0.74 -0.96
C GLY A 134 -13.38 0.19 -2.16
N ASN A 135 -13.22 0.81 -3.33
CA ASN A 135 -13.85 0.33 -4.57
C ASN A 135 -13.11 -0.91 -5.12
N THR A 136 -13.55 -2.11 -4.75
CA THR A 136 -12.89 -3.38 -5.12
C THR A 136 -12.76 -3.59 -6.63
N PRO A 137 -13.79 -3.35 -7.47
CA PRO A 137 -13.63 -3.46 -8.93
C PRO A 137 -12.53 -2.55 -9.49
N ARG A 138 -12.37 -1.33 -8.95
CA ARG A 138 -11.29 -0.43 -9.35
C ARG A 138 -9.92 -0.90 -8.84
N ARG A 139 -9.85 -1.48 -7.63
CA ARG A 139 -8.63 -2.11 -7.09
C ARG A 139 -8.16 -3.24 -8.01
N GLU A 140 -9.05 -4.14 -8.38
CA GLU A 140 -8.76 -5.27 -9.27
C GLU A 140 -8.30 -4.79 -10.65
N LYS A 141 -9.00 -3.79 -11.21
CA LYS A 141 -8.61 -3.19 -12.48
C LYS A 141 -7.22 -2.56 -12.41
N LEU A 142 -6.90 -1.86 -11.32
CA LEU A 142 -5.56 -1.29 -11.10
C LEU A 142 -4.49 -2.38 -11.01
N ILE A 143 -4.72 -3.46 -10.26
CA ILE A 143 -3.79 -4.60 -10.17
C ILE A 143 -3.53 -5.15 -11.57
N SER A 144 -4.58 -5.43 -12.32
CA SER A 144 -4.49 -5.98 -13.68
C SER A 144 -3.67 -5.06 -14.60
N VAL A 145 -3.93 -3.75 -14.57
CA VAL A 145 -3.22 -2.81 -15.46
C VAL A 145 -1.75 -2.67 -15.03
N LEU A 146 -1.45 -2.55 -13.74
CA LEU A 146 -0.06 -2.47 -13.28
C LEU A 146 0.73 -3.74 -13.61
N LEU A 147 0.14 -4.92 -13.50
CA LEU A 147 0.78 -6.18 -13.85
C LEU A 147 1.11 -6.29 -15.35
N ASN A 148 0.23 -5.80 -16.21
CA ASN A 148 0.38 -5.95 -17.66
C ASN A 148 1.16 -4.81 -18.32
N SER A 149 1.21 -3.63 -17.69
CA SER A 149 1.76 -2.42 -18.29
C SER A 149 3.04 -1.91 -17.60
N THR A 150 3.54 -2.62 -16.58
CA THR A 150 4.77 -2.23 -15.87
C THR A 150 5.64 -3.42 -15.51
N ASP A 151 6.91 -3.14 -15.20
CA ASP A 151 7.88 -4.12 -14.68
C ASP A 151 7.87 -4.20 -13.14
N LEU A 152 6.80 -3.73 -12.48
CA LEU A 152 6.75 -3.60 -11.02
C LEU A 152 6.88 -4.93 -10.27
N ILE A 153 6.53 -6.06 -10.90
CA ILE A 153 6.66 -7.39 -10.30
C ILE A 153 8.12 -7.82 -10.12
N HIS A 154 9.00 -7.37 -11.00
CA HIS A 154 10.43 -7.71 -10.98
C HIS A 154 11.26 -6.72 -10.15
N ARG A 155 10.68 -5.56 -9.83
CA ARG A 155 11.29 -4.57 -8.96
C ARG A 155 11.08 -5.00 -7.51
N THR A 156 12.11 -5.66 -6.97
CA THR A 156 12.13 -6.13 -5.59
C THR A 156 11.81 -5.00 -4.61
N ASN A 157 10.83 -5.21 -3.73
CA ASN A 157 10.75 -4.52 -2.45
C ASN A 157 12.01 -4.91 -1.68
N SER A 158 13.03 -4.05 -1.71
CA SER A 158 14.28 -4.29 -1.02
C SER A 158 14.03 -4.17 0.48
N ARG A 159 13.56 -5.26 1.12
CA ARG A 159 13.77 -5.68 2.52
C ARG A 159 12.77 -6.77 2.95
N TYR A 160 13.18 -8.02 2.78
CA TYR A 160 12.88 -9.08 3.76
C TYR A 160 14.20 -9.81 4.03
N PHE A 161 15.01 -9.24 4.93
CA PHE A 161 16.07 -9.98 5.63
C PHE A 161 16.18 -9.42 7.04
N PHE A 162 16.00 -10.33 8.00
CA PHE A 162 16.10 -10.25 9.47
C PHE A 162 14.86 -9.79 10.25
#